data_AF-A0A9D7C9C9-F1
#
_entry.id   AF-A0A9D7C9C9-F1
#
_cell.length_a   1.000
_cell.length_b   1.000
_cell.length_c   1.000
_cell.angle_alpha   90.00
_cell.angle_beta   90.00
_cell.angle_gamma   90.00
#
_symmetry.space_group_name_H-M   'P 1'
#
loop_
_entity.id
_entity.type
_entity.pdbx_description
1 polymer ?
#
loop_
_entity_poly.entity_id
_entity_poly.type
_entity_poly.pdbx_seq_one_letter_code
_entity_poly.pdbx_strand_id
1 'polypeptide(L)'
;MPAGFGFPVASEAWMPLPASTYALTEPGLASLRLVGRLAPGASHASASAEATPLLRRIVAARDTATAARSVEVAVESFPSVQIGEERTLVFTVLNVLAALILLLALVNVTNLLLARANERVRETAVRLALGATTGRLVMQGMWESVLLCLAGGIVGTAGAAWGLEEITRWTRANMEGTWPSGGSGAWSTSRSSVPAPS
;
A
#
# COMPACT_ATOMS: atom_id res chain seq x y z
N MET A 1 -11.07 -9.88 -18.06
CA MET A 1 -10.78 -9.44 -16.68
C MET A 1 -12.04 -8.82 -16.08
N PRO A 2 -12.17 -8.75 -14.74
CA PRO A 2 -13.28 -8.06 -14.08
C PRO A 2 -13.29 -6.56 -14.42
N ALA A 3 -14.46 -5.93 -14.37
CA ALA A 3 -14.58 -4.49 -14.53
C ALA A 3 -13.81 -3.75 -13.41
N GLY A 4 -13.02 -2.73 -13.76
CA GLY A 4 -12.25 -1.90 -12.81
C GLY A 4 -10.80 -2.34 -12.54
N PHE A 5 -10.28 -3.36 -13.23
CA PHE A 5 -8.90 -3.82 -13.07
C PHE A 5 -7.92 -2.94 -13.87
N GLY A 6 -7.23 -2.00 -13.20
CA GLY A 6 -6.31 -1.02 -13.81
C GLY A 6 -4.86 -1.14 -13.34
N PHE A 7 -4.24 -2.31 -13.50
CA PHE A 7 -2.91 -2.64 -12.96
C PHE A 7 -2.15 -3.54 -13.94
N PRO A 8 -0.79 -3.47 -14.10
CA PRO A 8 0.25 -2.79 -13.30
C PRO A 8 0.58 -1.35 -13.67
N VAL A 9 0.11 -0.92 -14.82
CA VAL A 9 0.02 0.46 -15.27
C VAL A 9 -1.38 0.55 -15.89
N ALA A 10 -1.95 1.74 -16.06
CA ALA A 10 -3.11 1.89 -16.94
C ALA A 10 -2.67 1.49 -18.36
N SER A 11 -2.71 0.20 -18.67
CA SER A 11 -2.39 -0.32 -19.99
C SER A 11 -3.62 -0.18 -20.87
N GLU A 12 -3.60 0.83 -21.72
CA GLU A 12 -4.69 1.12 -22.67
C GLU A 12 -4.86 -0.01 -23.69
N ALA A 13 -3.81 -0.81 -23.93
CA ALA A 13 -3.86 -1.97 -24.81
C ALA A 13 -2.94 -3.09 -24.31
N TRP A 14 -3.47 -4.32 -24.31
CA TRP A 14 -2.69 -5.54 -24.15
C TRP A 14 -2.34 -6.06 -25.54
N MET A 15 -1.05 -6.13 -25.86
CA MET A 15 -0.57 -6.68 -27.12
C MET A 15 0.04 -8.06 -26.91
N PRO A 16 -0.18 -9.02 -27.84
CA PRO A 16 0.48 -10.31 -27.77
C PRO A 16 2.00 -10.12 -27.79
N LEU A 17 2.70 -10.80 -26.88
CA LEU A 17 4.15 -10.73 -26.79
C LEU A 17 4.75 -11.31 -28.10
N PRO A 18 5.44 -10.49 -28.93
CA PRO A 18 5.90 -10.97 -30.22
C PRO A 18 7.04 -11.98 -30.04
N ALA A 19 7.10 -12.97 -30.94
CA ALA A 19 8.11 -14.04 -30.92
C ALA A 19 9.56 -13.51 -30.91
N SER A 20 9.78 -12.31 -31.46
CA SER A 20 11.07 -11.62 -31.50
C SER A 20 11.57 -11.13 -30.13
N THR A 21 10.68 -10.85 -29.17
CA THR A 21 11.07 -10.49 -27.80
C THR A 21 11.77 -11.67 -27.10
N TYR A 22 11.39 -12.90 -27.43
CA TYR A 22 12.06 -14.10 -26.93
C TYR A 22 13.47 -14.26 -27.51
N ALA A 23 13.74 -13.73 -28.70
CA ALA A 23 15.03 -13.83 -29.37
C ALA A 23 16.05 -12.79 -28.90
N LEU A 24 15.59 -11.65 -28.36
CA LEU A 24 16.44 -10.59 -27.82
C LEU A 24 16.88 -10.82 -26.37
N THR A 25 16.35 -11.85 -25.72
CA THR A 25 16.68 -12.10 -24.33
C THR A 25 17.74 -13.19 -24.26
N GLU A 26 18.99 -12.82 -23.94
CA GLU A 26 20.02 -13.81 -23.67
C GLU A 26 19.54 -14.80 -22.59
N PRO A 27 19.96 -16.07 -22.63
CA PRO A 27 19.65 -17.07 -21.61
C PRO A 27 20.11 -16.58 -20.22
N GLY A 28 19.21 -15.95 -19.47
CA GLY A 28 19.49 -15.39 -18.14
C GLY A 28 18.83 -14.05 -17.83
N LEU A 29 18.37 -13.28 -18.84
CA LEU A 29 17.85 -11.91 -18.63
C LEU A 29 16.31 -11.79 -18.65
N ALA A 30 15.56 -12.87 -18.90
CA ALA A 30 14.10 -12.84 -18.96
C ALA A 30 13.49 -13.00 -17.56
N SER A 31 13.39 -11.91 -16.80
CA SER A 31 12.52 -11.89 -15.61
C SER A 31 11.04 -11.79 -16.04
N LEU A 32 10.51 -12.89 -16.55
CA LEU A 32 9.10 -12.97 -16.92
C LEU A 32 8.26 -12.98 -15.64
N ARG A 33 7.64 -11.84 -15.29
CA ARG A 33 6.66 -11.77 -14.20
C ARG A 33 5.31 -12.27 -14.70
N LEU A 34 4.87 -13.40 -14.18
CA LEU A 34 3.58 -14.00 -14.48
C LEU A 34 2.57 -13.62 -13.38
N VAL A 35 1.38 -13.19 -13.79
CA VAL A 35 0.28 -12.88 -12.88
C VAL A 35 -0.83 -13.89 -13.12
N GLY A 36 -1.19 -14.64 -12.08
CA GLY A 36 -2.23 -15.66 -12.14
C GLY A 36 -3.26 -15.44 -11.02
N ARG A 37 -4.50 -15.87 -11.27
CA ARG A 37 -5.53 -15.92 -10.23
C ARG A 37 -5.52 -17.31 -9.60
N LEU A 38 -5.30 -17.37 -8.28
CA LEU A 38 -5.43 -18.63 -7.54
C LEU A 38 -6.89 -19.12 -7.55
N ALA A 39 -7.07 -20.44 -7.55
CA ALA A 39 -8.38 -21.04 -7.35
C ALA A 39 -8.93 -20.71 -5.95
N PRO A 40 -10.27 -20.66 -5.76
CA PRO A 40 -10.85 -20.41 -4.44
C PRO A 40 -10.31 -21.42 -3.40
N GLY A 41 -9.74 -20.94 -2.29
CA GLY A 41 -9.20 -21.78 -1.22
C GLY A 41 -7.77 -22.31 -1.44
N ALA A 42 -7.13 -22.02 -2.58
CA ALA A 42 -5.73 -22.38 -2.79
C ALA A 42 -4.79 -21.41 -2.03
N SER A 43 -3.74 -21.96 -1.42
CA SER A 43 -2.69 -21.19 -0.76
C SER A 43 -1.55 -20.86 -1.71
N HIS A 44 -0.78 -19.81 -1.39
CA HIS A 44 0.45 -19.44 -2.09
C HIS A 44 1.45 -20.61 -2.15
N ALA A 45 1.61 -21.33 -1.03
CA ALA A 45 2.50 -22.48 -0.92
C ALA A 45 2.05 -23.67 -1.80
N SER A 46 0.74 -23.93 -1.89
CA SER A 46 0.23 -24.98 -2.79
C SER A 46 0.42 -24.59 -4.26
N ALA A 47 0.23 -23.30 -4.59
CA ALA A 47 0.40 -22.81 -5.95
C ALA A 47 1.88 -22.81 -6.40
N SER A 48 2.82 -22.45 -5.52
CA SER A 48 4.25 -22.50 -5.81
C SER A 48 4.74 -23.94 -5.98
N ALA A 49 4.25 -24.87 -5.15
CA ALA A 49 4.57 -26.29 -5.23
C ALA A 49 4.11 -26.92 -6.56
N GLU A 50 2.99 -26.46 -7.13
CA GLU A 50 2.48 -26.94 -8.42
C GLU A 50 3.12 -26.24 -9.62
N ALA A 51 3.33 -24.92 -9.55
CA ALA A 51 3.89 -24.13 -10.65
C ALA A 51 5.38 -24.43 -10.91
N THR A 52 6.15 -24.65 -9.84
CA THR A 52 7.59 -24.92 -9.92
C THR A 52 7.94 -26.10 -10.84
N PRO A 53 7.37 -27.32 -10.67
CA PRO A 53 7.68 -28.45 -11.55
C PRO A 53 7.22 -28.26 -12.99
N LEU A 54 6.10 -27.55 -13.23
CA LEU A 54 5.61 -27.24 -14.57
C LEU A 54 6.58 -26.33 -15.32
N LEU A 55 7.03 -25.25 -14.68
CA LEU A 55 8.00 -24.32 -15.26
C LEU A 55 9.36 -24.99 -15.47
N ARG A 56 9.82 -25.83 -14.55
CA ARG A 56 11.06 -26.62 -14.75
C ARG A 56 11.01 -27.50 -15.99
N ARG A 57 9.86 -28.14 -16.28
CA ARG A 57 9.69 -28.95 -17.51
C ARG A 57 9.77 -28.09 -18.77
N ILE A 58 9.17 -26.91 -18.76
CA ILE A 58 9.18 -25.98 -19.91
C ILE A 58 10.59 -25.46 -20.17
N VAL A 59 11.34 -25.11 -19.12
CA VAL A 59 12.72 -24.60 -19.24
C VAL A 59 13.68 -25.71 -19.66
N ALA A 60 13.52 -26.93 -19.12
CA ALA A 60 14.31 -28.08 -19.54
C ALA A 60 14.13 -28.43 -21.03
N ALA A 61 12.93 -28.24 -21.58
CA ALA A 61 12.64 -28.46 -23.00
C ALA A 61 13.26 -27.41 -23.94
N ARG A 62 13.73 -26.27 -23.42
CA ARG A 62 14.40 -25.20 -24.18
C ARG A 62 15.94 -25.27 -24.14
N ASP A 63 16.49 -26.44 -23.83
CA ASP A 63 17.94 -26.73 -23.89
C ASP A 63 18.84 -25.82 -23.04
N THR A 64 18.32 -25.37 -21.89
CA THR A 64 19.11 -24.69 -20.86
C THR A 64 19.15 -25.56 -19.61
N ALA A 65 19.81 -26.72 -19.72
CA ALA A 65 19.88 -27.73 -18.65
C ALA A 65 20.43 -27.19 -17.31
N THR A 66 21.25 -26.14 -17.38
CA THR A 66 21.80 -25.43 -16.20
C THR A 66 20.77 -24.47 -15.59
N ALA A 67 19.96 -23.79 -16.41
CA ALA A 67 18.94 -22.85 -15.95
C ALA A 67 17.72 -23.57 -15.36
N ALA A 68 17.34 -24.73 -15.89
CA ALA A 68 16.20 -25.52 -15.38
C ALA A 68 16.35 -25.94 -13.91
N ARG A 69 17.59 -26.09 -13.42
CA ARG A 69 17.89 -26.49 -12.05
C ARG A 69 17.75 -25.35 -11.02
N SER A 70 17.84 -24.10 -11.46
CA SER A 70 17.73 -22.91 -10.60
C SER A 70 16.36 -22.23 -10.66
N VAL A 71 15.39 -22.78 -11.41
CA VAL A 71 14.03 -22.25 -11.44
C VAL A 71 13.29 -22.65 -10.16
N GLU A 72 13.08 -21.65 -9.31
CA GLU A 72 12.19 -21.70 -8.16
C GLU A 72 11.12 -20.62 -8.36
N VAL A 73 9.85 -21.01 -8.25
CA VAL A 73 8.72 -20.12 -8.54
C VAL A 73 8.11 -19.72 -7.22
N ALA A 74 8.47 -18.54 -6.73
CA ALA A 74 7.79 -17.93 -5.59
C ALA A 74 6.43 -17.39 -6.07
N VAL A 75 5.35 -18.02 -5.64
CA VAL A 75 3.99 -17.50 -5.88
C VAL A 75 3.68 -16.52 -4.77
N GLU A 76 3.93 -15.26 -5.05
CA GLU A 76 3.73 -14.18 -4.11
C GLU A 76 2.42 -13.41 -4.34
N SER A 77 2.00 -12.68 -3.32
CA SER A 77 0.91 -11.73 -3.48
C SER A 77 1.35 -10.64 -4.46
N PHE A 78 0.50 -10.29 -5.40
CA PHE A 78 0.83 -9.26 -6.39
C PHE A 78 1.23 -7.90 -5.77
N PRO A 79 0.69 -7.45 -4.62
CA PRO A 79 1.18 -6.26 -3.91
C PRO A 79 2.61 -6.38 -3.36
N SER A 80 3.09 -7.59 -3.00
CA SER A 80 4.45 -7.77 -2.47
C SER A 80 5.49 -7.66 -3.58
N VAL A 81 5.21 -8.24 -4.74
CA VAL A 81 6.12 -8.24 -5.91
C VAL A 81 6.33 -6.85 -6.51
N GLN A 82 5.36 -5.94 -6.37
CA GLN A 82 5.41 -4.63 -7.02
C GLN A 82 6.19 -3.57 -6.23
N ILE A 83 6.33 -3.73 -4.92
CA ILE A 83 6.85 -2.68 -4.03
C ILE A 83 8.17 -3.11 -3.35
N GLY A 84 8.52 -4.41 -3.38
CA GLY A 84 9.80 -4.93 -2.90
C GLY A 84 9.83 -5.25 -1.40
N GLU A 85 10.83 -6.04 -0.98
CA GLU A 85 10.98 -6.53 0.42
C GLU A 85 11.15 -5.39 1.45
N GLU A 86 11.72 -4.25 1.04
CA GLU A 86 11.94 -3.09 1.93
C GLU A 86 10.63 -2.43 2.42
N ARG A 87 9.50 -2.77 1.79
CA ARG A 87 8.18 -2.25 2.16
C ARG A 87 7.78 -2.59 3.59
N THR A 88 8.08 -3.81 4.05
CA THR A 88 7.68 -4.24 5.39
C THR A 88 8.32 -3.35 6.44
N LEU A 89 9.58 -2.98 6.27
CA LEU A 89 10.28 -2.10 7.20
C LEU A 89 9.69 -0.68 7.17
N VAL A 90 9.49 -0.09 5.99
CA VAL A 90 8.93 1.27 5.87
C VAL A 90 7.53 1.36 6.46
N PHE A 91 6.63 0.42 6.12
CA PHE A 91 5.27 0.42 6.68
C PHE A 91 5.24 0.12 8.16
N THR A 92 6.14 -0.75 8.66
CA THR A 92 6.24 -1.00 10.09
C THR A 92 6.68 0.26 10.82
N VAL A 93 7.71 0.95 10.34
CA VAL A 93 8.19 2.20 10.95
C VAL A 93 7.10 3.28 10.92
N LEU A 94 6.39 3.45 9.80
CA LEU A 94 5.28 4.40 9.72
C LEU A 94 4.14 4.08 10.69
N ASN A 95 3.77 2.80 10.84
CA ASN A 95 2.76 2.38 11.81
C ASN A 95 3.23 2.58 13.25
N VAL A 96 4.50 2.31 13.54
CA VAL A 96 5.08 2.57 14.86
C VAL A 96 5.06 4.07 15.17
N LEU A 97 5.48 4.91 14.23
CA LEU A 97 5.42 6.36 14.38
C LEU A 97 3.98 6.85 14.58
N ALA A 98 3.02 6.34 13.80
CA ALA A 98 1.61 6.66 13.97
C ALA A 98 1.09 6.25 15.36
N ALA A 99 1.49 5.07 15.86
CA ALA A 99 1.14 4.61 17.20
C ALA A 99 1.75 5.49 18.30
N LEU A 100 3.00 5.94 18.13
CA LEU A 100 3.65 6.88 19.06
C LEU A 100 2.96 8.24 19.07
N ILE A 101 2.55 8.76 17.91
CA ILE A 101 1.79 10.01 17.81
C ILE A 101 0.42 9.85 18.48
N LEU A 102 -0.25 8.71 18.29
CA LEU A 102 -1.51 8.39 18.95
C LEU A 102 -1.33 8.34 20.47
N LEU A 103 -0.27 7.70 20.97
CA LEU A 103 0.07 7.68 22.39
C LEU A 103 0.33 9.09 22.93
N LEU A 104 1.07 9.92 22.20
CA LEU A 104 1.31 11.31 22.58
C LEU A 104 -0.01 12.10 22.67
N ALA A 105 -0.92 11.90 21.72
CA ALA A 105 -2.24 12.50 21.77
C ALA A 105 -3.04 12.03 22.99
N LEU A 106 -3.00 10.74 23.33
CA LEU A 106 -3.63 10.20 24.54
C LEU A 106 -3.08 10.82 25.83
N VAL A 107 -1.76 11.00 25.91
CA VAL A 107 -1.11 11.66 27.05
C VAL A 107 -1.63 13.10 27.19
N ASN A 108 -1.71 13.84 26.08
CA ASN A 108 -2.23 15.21 26.09
C ASN A 108 -3.70 15.28 26.54
N VAL A 109 -4.54 14.37 26.05
CA VAL A 109 -5.94 14.27 26.48
C VAL A 109 -6.04 13.96 27.97
N THR A 110 -5.22 13.04 28.46
CA THR A 110 -5.18 12.66 29.89
C THR A 110 -4.79 13.86 30.75
N ASN A 111 -3.76 14.61 30.35
CA ASN A 111 -3.33 15.81 31.05
C ASN A 111 -4.43 16.89 31.08
N LEU A 112 -5.14 17.08 29.97
CA LEU A 112 -6.26 18.02 29.91
C LEU A 112 -7.42 17.59 30.83
N LEU A 113 -7.78 16.31 30.84
CA LEU A 113 -8.83 15.79 31.72
C LEU A 113 -8.43 15.90 33.19
N LEU A 114 -7.16 15.66 33.51
CA LEU A 114 -6.62 15.83 34.86
C LEU A 114 -6.65 17.30 35.32
N ALA A 115 -6.26 18.24 34.44
CA ALA A 115 -6.34 19.67 34.74
C ALA A 115 -7.79 20.12 35.01
N ARG A 116 -8.75 19.69 34.16
CA ARG A 116 -10.19 19.96 34.36
C ARG A 116 -10.72 19.36 35.65
N ALA A 117 -10.30 18.14 35.99
CA ALA A 117 -10.68 17.53 37.26
C ALA A 117 -10.19 18.38 38.43
N ASN A 118 -8.96 18.89 38.36
CA ASN A 118 -8.36 19.72 39.40
C ASN A 118 -9.09 21.08 39.56
N GLU A 119 -9.49 21.73 38.46
CA GLU A 119 -10.29 22.96 38.49
C GLU A 119 -11.66 22.75 39.17
N ARG A 120 -12.25 21.57 39.01
CA ARG A 120 -13.56 21.22 39.60
C ARG A 120 -13.48 20.71 41.05
N VAL A 121 -12.28 20.59 41.65
CA VAL A 121 -12.10 20.06 43.02
C VAL A 121 -12.88 20.88 44.04
N ARG A 122 -12.81 22.21 43.98
CA ARG A 122 -13.49 23.09 44.96
C ARG A 122 -15.01 22.96 44.89
N GLU A 123 -15.56 22.89 43.68
CA GLU A 123 -17.00 22.68 43.46
C GLU A 123 -17.43 21.29 43.93
N THR A 124 -16.63 20.27 43.63
CA THR A 124 -16.87 18.89 44.04
C THR A 124 -16.89 18.77 45.57
N ALA A 125 -15.96 19.43 46.26
CA ALA A 125 -15.89 19.47 47.72
C ALA A 125 -17.12 20.15 48.35
N VAL A 126 -17.60 21.26 47.79
CA VAL A 126 -18.82 21.93 48.25
C VAL A 126 -20.05 21.05 48.03
N ARG A 127 -20.19 20.41 46.86
CA ARG A 127 -21.30 19.48 46.56
C ARG A 127 -21.28 18.26 47.49
N LEU A 128 -20.11 17.73 47.81
CA LEU A 128 -19.93 16.66 48.79
C LEU A 128 -20.38 17.09 50.18
N ALA A 129 -20.02 18.30 50.62
CA ALA A 129 -20.46 18.87 51.90
C ALA A 129 -21.99 19.06 51.98
N LEU A 130 -22.64 19.29 50.83
CA LEU A 130 -24.10 19.37 50.70
C LEU A 130 -24.79 17.99 50.58
N GLY A 131 -24.04 16.88 50.69
CA GLY A 131 -24.58 15.52 50.67
C GLY A 131 -24.68 14.86 49.29
N ALA A 132 -24.02 15.41 48.27
CA ALA A 132 -23.98 14.77 46.95
C ALA A 132 -23.19 13.44 47.00
N THR A 133 -23.73 12.39 46.40
CA THR A 133 -23.06 11.09 46.27
C THR A 133 -21.86 11.17 45.33
N THR A 134 -20.69 10.69 45.76
CA THR A 134 -19.44 10.61 44.98
C THR A 134 -19.63 9.93 43.62
N GLY A 135 -20.43 8.86 43.57
CA GLY A 135 -20.70 8.13 42.33
C GLY A 135 -21.33 8.98 41.22
N ARG A 136 -22.23 9.91 41.56
CA ARG A 136 -22.91 10.76 40.57
C ARG A 136 -21.95 11.79 39.95
N LEU A 137 -20.99 12.28 40.74
CA LEU A 137 -19.93 13.19 40.30
C LEU A 137 -18.92 12.47 39.40
N VAL A 138 -18.52 11.25 39.77
CA VAL A 138 -17.61 10.41 38.96
C VAL A 138 -18.26 10.04 37.62
N MET A 139 -19.51 9.59 37.63
CA MET A 139 -20.22 9.21 36.40
C MET A 139 -20.38 10.38 35.44
N GLN A 140 -20.62 11.60 35.95
CA GLN A 140 -20.67 12.79 35.10
C GLN A 140 -19.34 13.02 34.37
N GLY A 141 -18.21 12.96 35.08
CA GLY A 141 -16.89 13.12 34.46
C GLY A 141 -16.53 12.00 33.48
N MET A 142 -16.95 10.76 33.78
CA MET A 142 -16.78 9.62 32.87
C MET A 142 -17.58 9.83 31.59
N TRP A 143 -18.85 10.28 31.66
CA TRP A 143 -19.66 10.55 30.49
C TRP A 143 -19.12 11.71 29.65
N GLU A 144 -18.67 12.79 30.28
CA GLU A 144 -18.00 13.90 29.56
C GLU A 144 -16.76 13.38 28.78
N SER A 145 -15.95 12.52 29.41
CA SER A 145 -14.75 11.95 28.79
C SER A 145 -15.08 10.97 27.66
N VAL A 146 -16.06 10.09 27.87
CA VAL A 146 -16.51 9.11 26.86
C VAL A 146 -17.05 9.83 25.62
N LEU A 147 -17.88 10.86 25.79
CA LEU A 147 -18.42 11.64 24.68
C LEU A 147 -17.31 12.35 23.90
N LEU A 148 -16.30 12.91 24.58
CA LEU A 148 -15.14 13.53 23.94
C LEU A 148 -14.31 12.51 23.14
N CYS A 149 -14.05 11.33 23.72
CA CYS A 149 -13.32 10.26 23.04
C CYS A 149 -14.08 9.75 21.81
N LEU A 150 -15.40 9.56 21.91
CA LEU A 150 -16.23 9.12 20.79
C LEU A 150 -16.26 10.16 19.66
N ALA A 151 -16.46 11.44 20.00
CA ALA A 151 -16.43 12.51 19.01
C ALA A 151 -15.06 12.59 18.30
N GLY A 152 -13.97 12.52 19.06
CA GLY A 152 -12.61 12.48 18.50
C GLY A 152 -12.37 11.27 17.60
N GLY A 153 -12.84 10.09 18.00
CA GLY A 153 -12.73 8.87 17.20
C GLY A 153 -13.51 8.94 15.89
N ILE A 154 -14.73 9.49 15.92
CA ILE A 154 -15.56 9.68 14.72
C ILE A 154 -14.89 10.68 13.77
N VAL A 155 -14.45 11.83 14.26
CA VAL A 155 -13.80 12.85 13.44
C VAL A 155 -12.47 12.34 12.87
N GLY A 156 -11.67 11.63 13.68
CA GLY A 156 -10.40 11.05 13.25
C GLY A 156 -10.57 9.98 12.17
N THR A 157 -11.54 9.06 12.33
CA THR A 157 -11.81 8.01 11.34
C THR A 157 -12.40 8.57 10.05
N ALA A 158 -13.33 9.54 10.13
CA ALA A 158 -13.86 10.24 8.97
C ALA A 158 -12.76 11.00 8.21
N GLY A 159 -11.88 11.70 8.93
CA GLY A 159 -10.73 12.40 8.35
C GLY A 159 -9.75 11.45 7.67
N ALA A 160 -9.49 10.27 8.25
CA ALA A 160 -8.65 9.25 7.65
C ALA A 160 -9.25 8.67 6.36
N ALA A 161 -10.56 8.42 6.35
CA ALA A 161 -11.27 7.95 5.15
C ALA A 161 -11.22 8.98 4.02
N TRP A 162 -11.49 10.25 4.34
CA TRP A 162 -11.40 11.35 3.38
C TRP A 162 -9.98 11.56 2.84
N GLY A 163 -8.98 11.54 3.73
CA GLY A 163 -7.58 11.67 3.34
C GLY A 163 -7.11 10.55 2.42
N LEU A 164 -7.55 9.31 2.65
CA LEU A 164 -7.25 8.18 1.77
C LEU A 164 -7.87 8.37 0.38
N GLU A 165 -9.12 8.84 0.32
CA GLU A 165 -9.79 9.12 -0.95
C GLU A 165 -9.06 10.22 -1.74
N GLU A 166 -8.64 11.30 -1.07
CA GLU A 166 -7.95 12.41 -1.73
C GLU A 166 -6.54 12.02 -2.17
N ILE A 167 -5.79 11.27 -1.34
CA ILE A 167 -4.48 10.75 -1.72
C ILE A 167 -4.60 9.85 -2.94
N THR A 168 -5.56 8.91 -2.95
CA THR A 168 -5.75 8.02 -4.10
C THR A 168 -6.19 8.77 -5.36
N ARG A 169 -7.04 9.78 -5.22
CA ARG A 169 -7.44 10.67 -6.31
C ARG A 169 -6.25 11.46 -6.88
N TRP A 170 -5.45 12.08 -6.02
CA TRP A 170 -4.25 12.81 -6.38
C TRP A 170 -3.21 11.92 -7.05
N THR A 171 -2.95 10.73 -6.48
CA THR A 171 -2.02 9.76 -7.06
C THR A 171 -2.45 9.34 -8.44
N ARG A 172 -3.75 9.07 -8.66
CA ARG A 172 -4.29 8.73 -9.99
C ARG A 172 -4.06 9.86 -11.00
N ALA A 173 -4.43 11.09 -10.64
CA ALA A 173 -4.27 12.25 -11.52
C ALA A 173 -2.81 12.52 -11.90
N ASN A 174 -1.87 12.34 -10.97
CA ASN A 174 -0.44 12.55 -11.23
C ASN A 174 0.23 11.40 -11.98
N MET A 175 -0.26 10.17 -11.81
CA MET A 175 0.23 9.02 -12.59
C MET A 175 -0.27 9.05 -14.03
N GLU A 176 -1.44 9.62 -14.29
CA GLU A 176 -1.96 9.86 -15.65
C GLU A 176 -1.12 10.91 -16.41
N GLY A 177 -0.48 11.86 -15.72
CA GLY A 177 0.28 12.97 -16.33
C GLY A 177 1.77 12.75 -16.58
N THR A 178 2.38 11.64 -16.15
CA THR A 178 3.84 11.42 -16.20
C THR A 178 4.29 10.32 -17.17
N TRP A 179 3.37 9.60 -17.79
CA TRP A 179 3.70 8.76 -18.95
C TRP A 179 3.64 9.63 -20.21
N PRO A 180 4.68 9.73 -21.05
CA PRO A 180 4.55 10.31 -22.36
C PRO A 180 3.64 9.40 -23.19
N SER A 181 2.33 9.57 -23.05
CA SER A 181 1.34 8.99 -23.94
C SER A 181 1.69 9.47 -25.34
N GLY A 182 2.04 8.54 -26.22
CA GLY A 182 2.47 8.83 -27.58
C GLY A 182 1.50 9.77 -28.27
N GLY A 183 1.96 11.00 -28.48
CA GLY A 183 1.25 12.08 -29.17
C GLY A 183 2.26 13.12 -29.63
N SER A 184 3.02 12.78 -30.67
CA SER A 184 3.69 13.69 -31.62
C SER A 184 4.39 14.94 -31.04
N GLY A 185 5.73 14.92 -30.88
CA GLY A 185 6.44 16.20 -30.82
C GLY A 185 7.89 16.29 -30.37
N ALA A 186 8.58 15.22 -29.95
CA ALA A 186 9.92 15.38 -29.35
C ALA A 186 11.10 14.76 -30.14
N TRP A 187 10.86 14.11 -31.28
CA TRP A 187 11.92 13.58 -32.14
C TRP A 187 11.89 14.27 -33.51
N SER A 188 12.08 15.59 -33.53
CA SER A 188 12.49 16.26 -34.77
C SER A 188 13.93 15.86 -35.07
N THR A 189 14.08 15.00 -36.06
CA THR A 189 15.34 14.54 -36.61
C THR A 189 16.26 15.72 -36.97
N SER A 190 17.35 15.94 -36.25
CA SER A 190 18.51 16.64 -36.84
C SER A 190 19.31 15.62 -37.65
N ARG A 191 18.84 15.37 -38.88
CA ARG A 191 19.68 14.75 -39.90
C ARG A 191 20.68 15.82 -40.37
N SER A 192 21.80 15.97 -39.66
CA SER A 192 22.96 16.67 -40.20
C SER A 192 23.71 15.73 -41.14
N SER A 193 23.73 16.13 -42.41
CA SER A 193 24.47 15.56 -43.54
C SER A 193 25.92 15.20 -43.23
N VAL A 194 26.28 13.93 -43.44
CA VAL A 194 27.67 13.50 -43.62
C VAL A 194 27.97 13.55 -45.12
N PRO A 195 29.01 14.27 -45.59
CA PRO A 195 29.35 14.30 -47.02
C PRO A 195 30.12 13.02 -47.41
N ALA A 196 29.86 12.54 -48.63
CA ALA A 196 30.53 11.38 -49.21
C ALA A 196 32.03 11.65 -49.44
N PRO A 197 32.91 10.66 -49.25
CA PRO A 197 34.31 10.79 -49.64
C PRO A 197 34.45 10.67 -51.16
N SER A 198 35.23 11.59 -51.73
CA SER A 198 35.69 11.65 -53.13
C SER A 198 36.61 10.51 -53.50
#